data_AF-A0A0C9X484-F1
#
_entry.id   AF-A0A0C9X484-F1
#
_cell.length_a   1.000
_cell.length_b   1.000
_cell.length_c   1.000
_cell.angle_alpha   90.00
_cell.angle_beta   90.00
_cell.angle_gamma   90.00
#
_symmetry.space_group_name_H-M   'P 1'
#
loop_
_entity.id
_entity.type
_entity.pdbx_description
1 polymer ?
#
loop_
_entity_poly.entity_id
_entity_poly.type
_entity_poly.pdbx_seq_one_letter_code
_entity_poly.pdbx_strand_id
1 'polypeptide(L)'
;MFRLTRPLASSLKRTTGITGLLVHPNPLPELTKTYESTLTVLASMPQTSVYRQGAEALTRHKLKIVQESNGDIGAAEKQLDEGQIEESLDIAADELQLAGNMAKWKAWEPLAEKAEAGQWDYIRM
;
A
#
# COMPACT_ATOMS: atom_id res chain seq x y z
N MET A 1 39.99 15.68 30.10
CA MET A 1 39.76 15.67 28.64
C MET A 1 38.58 14.75 28.33
N PHE A 2 37.36 15.29 28.25
CA PHE A 2 36.21 14.51 27.79
C PHE A 2 36.18 14.56 26.26
N ARG A 3 36.66 13.48 25.62
CA ARG A 3 36.45 13.29 24.18
C ARG A 3 34.99 12.90 23.99
N LEU A 4 34.15 13.87 23.66
CA LEU A 4 32.82 13.65 23.11
C LEU A 4 32.97 13.01 21.72
N THR A 5 33.13 11.69 21.68
CA THR A 5 32.92 10.93 20.45
C THR A 5 31.42 10.83 20.24
N ARG A 6 30.89 11.64 19.32
CA ARG A 6 29.58 11.40 18.71
C ARG A 6 29.63 11.79 17.23
N PRO A 7 28.84 11.15 16.33
CA PRO A 7 27.75 10.23 16.64
C PRO A 7 27.70 8.94 15.81
N LEU A 8 26.88 8.00 16.29
CA LEU A 8 26.25 6.92 15.52
C LEU A 8 25.36 7.52 14.41
N ALA A 9 25.95 8.12 13.39
CA ALA A 9 25.23 8.85 12.32
C ALA A 9 25.46 8.23 10.93
N SER A 10 25.93 6.99 10.85
CA SER A 10 26.28 6.33 9.59
C SER A 10 25.16 5.45 9.00
N SER A 11 24.01 5.31 9.66
CA SER A 11 22.92 4.42 9.20
C SER A 11 21.54 5.08 9.23
N LEU A 12 21.47 6.37 8.88
CA LEU A 12 20.20 7.05 8.64
C LEU A 12 20.15 7.49 7.18
N LYS A 13 19.09 7.08 6.47
CA LYS A 13 18.83 7.48 5.08
C LYS A 13 18.72 8.99 5.02
N ARG A 14 19.56 9.64 4.18
CA ARG A 14 19.63 11.11 4.09
C ARG A 14 18.64 11.71 3.10
N THR A 15 18.41 10.99 2.01
CA THR A 15 17.49 11.37 0.94
C THR A 15 17.02 10.09 0.24
N THR A 16 15.82 10.14 -0.32
CA THR A 16 15.28 9.10 -1.20
C THR A 16 15.78 9.25 -2.65
N GLY A 17 16.35 10.40 -3.00
CA GLY A 17 16.74 10.71 -4.38
C GLY A 17 15.56 10.99 -5.32
N ILE A 18 14.33 10.97 -4.82
CA ILE A 18 13.10 11.26 -5.56
C ILE A 18 12.58 12.64 -5.12
N THR A 19 12.27 13.50 -6.09
CA THR A 19 11.73 14.83 -5.80
C THR A 19 10.33 14.73 -5.21
N GLY A 20 10.11 15.37 -4.06
CA GLY A 20 8.81 15.36 -3.39
C GLY A 20 8.59 14.22 -2.39
N LEU A 21 9.47 13.21 -2.39
CA LEU A 21 9.39 12.08 -1.46
C LEU A 21 10.39 12.26 -0.31
N LEU A 22 9.90 12.65 0.87
CA LEU A 22 10.75 12.86 2.04
C LEU A 22 11.05 11.55 2.76
N VAL A 23 12.25 11.45 3.35
CA VAL A 23 12.63 10.28 4.15
C VAL A 23 11.77 10.21 5.40
N HIS A 24 11.17 9.04 5.64
CA HIS A 24 10.34 8.83 6.82
C HIS A 24 11.20 8.34 8.01
N PRO A 25 11.06 8.91 9.23
CA PRO A 25 11.93 8.57 10.35
C PRO A 25 11.69 7.16 10.92
N ASN A 26 10.47 6.62 10.79
CA ASN A 26 10.13 5.29 11.28
C ASN A 26 9.05 4.61 10.39
N PRO A 27 9.43 4.08 9.21
CA PRO A 27 8.46 3.67 8.19
C PRO A 27 7.73 2.35 8.49
N LEU A 28 8.38 1.37 9.14
CA LEU A 28 7.80 0.03 9.31
C LEU A 28 6.56 0.01 10.24
N PRO A 29 6.54 0.69 11.39
CA PRO A 29 5.35 0.76 12.23
C PRO A 29 4.20 1.51 11.55
N GLU A 30 4.50 2.56 10.78
CA GLU A 30 3.47 3.29 10.05
C GLU A 30 2.88 2.41 8.93
N LEU A 31 3.70 1.68 8.18
CA LEU A 31 3.22 0.70 7.19
C LEU A 31 2.30 -0.34 7.83
N THR A 32 2.69 -0.88 8.98
CA THR A 32 1.90 -1.91 9.69
C THR A 32 0.53 -1.35 10.08
N LYS A 33 0.50 -0.15 10.66
CA LYS A 33 -0.73 0.55 11.03
C LYS A 33 -1.62 0.86 9.82
N THR A 34 -1.03 1.28 8.70
CA THR A 34 -1.78 1.56 7.46
C THR A 34 -2.39 0.28 6.91
N TYR A 35 -1.65 -0.83 6.85
CA TYR A 35 -2.19 -2.13 6.41
C TYR A 35 -3.29 -2.66 7.33
N GLU A 36 -3.14 -2.55 8.65
CA GLU A 36 -4.19 -2.90 9.60
C GLU A 36 -5.44 -2.04 9.39
N SER A 37 -5.26 -0.74 9.19
CA SER A 37 -6.36 0.18 8.88
C SER A 37 -7.05 -0.22 7.58
N THR A 38 -6.30 -0.55 6.52
CA THR A 38 -6.86 -1.05 5.26
C THR A 38 -7.67 -2.31 5.48
N LEU A 39 -7.16 -3.29 6.23
CA LEU A 39 -7.89 -4.53 6.56
C LEU A 39 -9.20 -4.26 7.31
N THR A 40 -9.24 -3.27 8.22
CA THR A 40 -10.49 -2.88 8.90
C THR A 40 -11.51 -2.27 7.95
N VAL A 41 -11.07 -1.44 6.99
CA VAL A 41 -11.95 -0.90 5.93
C VAL A 41 -12.45 -2.02 5.02
N LEU A 42 -11.57 -2.92 4.59
CA LEU A 42 -11.92 -4.07 3.74
C LEU A 42 -12.96 -4.98 4.41
N ALA A 43 -12.90 -5.12 5.75
CA ALA A 43 -13.85 -5.92 6.51
C ALA A 43 -15.31 -5.42 6.41
N SER A 44 -15.52 -4.13 6.13
CA SER A 44 -16.85 -3.53 5.96
C SER A 44 -17.56 -3.92 4.65
N MET A 45 -16.81 -4.38 3.65
CA MET A 45 -17.34 -4.80 2.34
C MET A 45 -17.79 -6.26 2.36
N PRO A 46 -18.65 -6.75 1.45
CA PRO A 46 -19.06 -8.15 1.43
C PRO A 46 -17.92 -9.09 0.99
N GLN A 47 -17.85 -10.29 1.57
CA GLN A 47 -16.85 -11.33 1.21
C GLN A 47 -16.95 -11.81 -0.25
N THR A 48 -18.12 -11.62 -0.90
CA THR A 48 -18.33 -11.96 -2.31
C THR A 48 -17.64 -10.99 -3.27
N SER A 49 -17.21 -9.81 -2.79
CA SER A 49 -16.50 -8.83 -3.60
C SER A 49 -15.11 -9.36 -4.01
N VAL A 50 -14.87 -9.45 -5.31
CA VAL A 50 -13.57 -9.84 -5.87
C VAL A 50 -12.48 -8.87 -5.46
N TYR A 51 -12.79 -7.56 -5.44
CA TYR A 51 -11.85 -6.54 -4.96
C TYR A 51 -11.41 -6.79 -3.52
N ARG A 52 -12.37 -7.06 -2.62
CA ARG A 52 -12.07 -7.36 -1.21
C ARG A 52 -11.14 -8.57 -1.10
N GLN A 53 -11.42 -9.66 -1.81
CA GLN A 53 -10.61 -10.88 -1.76
C GLN A 53 -9.17 -10.63 -2.23
N GLY A 54 -9.00 -9.92 -3.35
CA GLY A 54 -7.69 -9.58 -3.88
C GLY A 54 -6.91 -8.64 -2.96
N ALA A 55 -7.54 -7.54 -2.52
CA ALA A 55 -6.92 -6.55 -1.64
C ALA A 55 -6.55 -7.14 -0.27
N GLU A 56 -7.40 -7.99 0.33
CA GLU A 56 -7.09 -8.65 1.61
C GLU A 56 -5.91 -9.61 1.47
N ALA A 57 -5.85 -10.41 0.39
CA ALA A 57 -4.76 -11.35 0.17
C ALA A 57 -3.41 -10.61 0.02
N LEU A 58 -3.39 -9.54 -0.79
CA LEU A 58 -2.20 -8.71 -0.98
C LEU A 58 -1.77 -8.01 0.30
N THR A 59 -2.70 -7.38 1.01
CA THR A 59 -2.41 -6.63 2.25
C THR A 59 -1.87 -7.57 3.33
N ARG A 60 -2.45 -8.75 3.51
CA ARG A 60 -1.97 -9.76 4.46
C ARG A 60 -0.58 -10.28 4.11
N HIS A 61 -0.32 -10.50 2.82
CA HIS A 61 1.00 -10.92 2.34
C HIS A 61 2.06 -9.86 2.64
N LYS A 62 1.79 -8.59 2.33
CA LYS A 62 2.68 -7.46 2.63
C LYS A 62 2.91 -7.26 4.12
N LEU A 63 1.86 -7.38 4.93
CA LEU A 63 1.95 -7.29 6.38
C LEU A 63 2.82 -8.42 6.96
N LYS A 64 2.72 -9.64 6.42
CA LYS A 64 3.60 -10.75 6.79
C LYS A 64 5.07 -10.45 6.48
N ILE A 65 5.38 -9.90 5.30
CA ILE A 65 6.73 -9.48 4.93
C ILE A 65 7.29 -8.45 5.91
N VAL A 66 6.49 -7.42 6.25
CA VAL A 66 6.89 -6.38 7.20
C VAL A 66 7.12 -6.92 8.61
N GLN A 67 6.36 -7.95 9.02
CA GLN A 67 6.57 -8.63 10.30
C GLN A 67 7.84 -9.50 10.30
N GLU A 68 8.12 -10.20 9.19
CA GLU A 68 9.28 -11.09 9.05
C GLU A 68 10.61 -10.31 8.97
N SER A 69 10.59 -9.06 8.51
CA SER A 69 11.78 -8.22 8.39
C SER A 69 12.38 -7.78 9.74
N ASN A 70 11.66 -7.94 10.86
CA ASN A 70 12.16 -7.69 12.23
C ASN A 70 12.88 -6.33 12.42
N GLY A 71 12.42 -5.29 11.72
CA GLY A 71 13.00 -3.94 11.80
C GLY A 71 14.09 -3.64 10.76
N ASP A 72 14.44 -4.58 9.89
CA ASP A 72 15.34 -4.35 8.76
C ASP A 72 14.58 -3.78 7.56
N ILE A 73 14.83 -2.50 7.28
CA ILE A 73 14.22 -1.77 6.16
C ILE A 73 14.69 -2.35 4.81
N GLY A 74 15.97 -2.69 4.67
CA GLY A 74 16.51 -3.16 3.39
C GLY A 74 15.99 -4.56 3.02
N ALA A 75 15.79 -5.42 4.03
CA ALA A 75 15.12 -6.70 3.83
C ALA A 75 13.65 -6.51 3.41
N ALA A 76 12.94 -5.57 4.04
CA ALA A 76 11.56 -5.27 3.71
C ALA A 76 11.40 -4.73 2.27
N GLU A 77 12.24 -3.76 1.86
CA GLU A 77 12.24 -3.20 0.51
C GLU A 77 12.45 -4.30 -0.55
N LYS A 78 13.43 -5.19 -0.33
CA LYS A 78 13.73 -6.30 -1.24
C LYS A 78 12.60 -7.32 -1.36
N GLN A 79 11.91 -7.60 -0.25
CA GLN A 79 10.81 -8.59 -0.25
C GLN A 79 9.50 -8.01 -0.79
N LEU A 80 9.24 -6.71 -0.57
CA LEU A 80 8.06 -6.03 -1.10
C LEU A 80 8.17 -5.78 -2.61
N ASP A 81 9.39 -5.55 -3.13
CA ASP A 81 9.67 -5.30 -4.55
C ASP A 81 8.91 -4.11 -5.15
N GLU A 82 8.77 -3.04 -4.36
CA GLU A 82 8.03 -1.81 -4.71
C GLU A 82 8.93 -0.56 -4.79
N GLY A 83 10.25 -0.76 -4.80
CA GLY A 83 11.21 0.34 -4.71
C GLY A 83 11.55 0.66 -3.26
N GLN A 84 11.54 1.93 -2.90
CA GLN A 84 11.89 2.39 -1.56
C GLN A 84 10.72 2.26 -0.58
N ILE A 85 11.04 2.12 0.71
CA ILE A 85 10.02 1.94 1.75
C ILE A 85 9.03 3.12 1.84
N GLU A 86 9.47 4.33 1.48
CA GLU A 86 8.61 5.50 1.39
C GLU A 86 7.62 5.42 0.22
N GLU A 87 8.00 4.81 -0.91
CA GLU A 87 7.07 4.56 -2.03
C GLU A 87 6.01 3.53 -1.61
N SER A 88 6.40 2.48 -0.89
CA SER A 88 5.44 1.53 -0.31
C SER A 88 4.47 2.20 0.67
N LEU A 89 4.90 3.23 1.41
CA LEU A 89 4.02 3.98 2.30
C LEU A 89 2.96 4.77 1.52
N ASP A 90 3.36 5.44 0.45
CA ASP A 90 2.44 6.18 -0.42
C ASP A 90 1.45 5.23 -1.08
N ILE A 91 1.92 4.09 -1.61
CA ILE A 91 1.06 3.05 -2.19
C ILE A 91 0.05 2.53 -1.14
N ALA A 92 0.49 2.28 0.09
CA ALA A 92 -0.38 1.81 1.16
C ALA A 92 -1.43 2.86 1.56
N ALA A 93 -1.07 4.15 1.56
CA ALA A 93 -1.98 5.24 1.84
C ALA A 93 -3.02 5.43 0.73
N ASP A 94 -2.60 5.33 -0.53
CA ASP A 94 -3.46 5.37 -1.70
C ASP A 94 -4.46 4.20 -1.69
N GLU A 95 -4.01 2.99 -1.35
CA GLU A 95 -4.89 1.82 -1.23
C GLU A 95 -5.90 1.99 -0.10
N LEU A 96 -5.51 2.57 1.05
CA LEU A 96 -6.44 2.87 2.14
C LEU A 96 -7.53 3.86 1.69
N GLN A 97 -7.14 4.91 0.98
CA GLN A 97 -8.09 5.88 0.42
C GLN A 97 -9.01 5.23 -0.63
N LEU A 98 -8.43 4.41 -1.51
CA LEU A 98 -9.18 3.65 -2.51
C LEU A 98 -10.19 2.72 -1.87
N ALA A 99 -9.80 1.95 -0.84
CA ALA A 99 -10.70 1.07 -0.11
C ALA A 99 -11.87 1.85 0.51
N GLY A 100 -11.60 3.04 1.07
CA GLY A 100 -12.65 3.94 1.59
C GLY A 100 -13.60 4.46 0.50
N ASN A 101 -13.11 4.69 -0.71
CA ASN A 101 -13.94 5.07 -1.86
C ASN A 101 -14.72 3.89 -2.43
N MET A 102 -14.10 2.71 -2.53
CA MET A 102 -14.75 1.48 -2.97
C MET A 102 -15.93 1.10 -2.06
N ALA A 103 -15.80 1.34 -0.75
CA ALA A 103 -16.89 1.19 0.20
C ALA A 103 -18.12 2.07 -0.15
N LYS A 104 -17.89 3.29 -0.67
CA LYS A 104 -18.94 4.23 -1.09
C LYS A 104 -19.51 3.87 -2.46
N TRP A 105 -18.65 3.50 -3.41
CA TRP A 105 -19.03 3.23 -4.81
C TRP A 105 -19.73 1.89 -4.99
N LYS A 106 -19.48 0.92 -4.08
CA LYS A 106 -20.08 -0.42 -4.13
C LYS A 106 -19.91 -1.12 -5.48
N ALA A 107 -18.70 -1.08 -6.03
CA ALA A 107 -18.39 -1.62 -7.36
C ALA A 107 -18.62 -3.14 -7.53
N TRP A 108 -18.93 -3.86 -6.44
CA TRP A 108 -19.34 -5.26 -6.46
C TRP A 108 -20.82 -5.47 -6.79
N GLU A 109 -21.62 -4.42 -6.86
CA GLU A 109 -23.00 -4.51 -7.31
C GLU A 109 -23.07 -4.79 -8.82
N PRO A 110 -24.17 -5.39 -9.31
CA PRO A 110 -24.37 -5.59 -10.75
C PRO A 110 -24.28 -4.27 -11.51
N LEU A 111 -23.89 -4.37 -12.79
CA LEU A 111 -23.77 -3.22 -13.68
C LEU A 111 -25.05 -2.36 -13.67
N ALA A 112 -24.90 -1.07 -13.36
CA ALA A 112 -26.02 -0.14 -13.23
C ALA A 112 -26.80 0.01 -14.56
N GLU A 113 -26.10 0.00 -15.68
CA GLU A 113 -26.68 0.17 -17.02
C GLU A 113 -26.05 -0.81 -18.01
N LYS A 114 -26.88 -1.57 -18.72
CA LYS A 114 -26.40 -2.46 -19.79
C LYS A 114 -26.06 -1.63 -21.01
N ALA A 115 -24.97 -1.99 -21.69
CA ALA A 115 -24.60 -1.35 -22.94
C ALA A 115 -25.70 -1.51 -24.01
N GLU A 116 -25.92 -0.46 -24.79
CA GLU A 116 -26.81 -0.50 -25.95
C GLU A 116 -26.29 -1.47 -27.02
N ALA A 117 -27.21 -1.99 -27.84
CA ALA A 117 -26.86 -2.89 -28.93
C ALA A 117 -25.94 -2.18 -29.94
N GLY A 118 -24.75 -2.74 -30.19
CA GLY A 118 -23.76 -2.16 -31.11
C GLY A 118 -22.86 -1.08 -30.52
N GLN A 119 -22.94 -0.77 -29.21
CA GLN A 119 -22.07 0.20 -28.54
C GLN A 119 -20.58 -0.18 -28.61
N TRP A 120 -20.29 -1.48 -28.52
CA TRP A 120 -18.93 -2.03 -28.54
C TRP A 120 -18.55 -2.66 -29.89
N ASP A 121 -19.36 -2.44 -30.92
CA ASP A 121 -19.08 -2.88 -32.29
C ASP A 121 -18.31 -1.78 -33.03
N TYR A 122 -16.98 -1.80 -32.91
CA TYR A 122 -16.11 -0.77 -33.46
C TYR A 122 -16.00 -0.80 -34.99
N ILE A 123 -16.18 -1.96 -35.62
CA ILE A 123 -16.05 -2.16 -37.07
C ILE A 123 -17.34 -2.82 -37.55
N ARG A 124 -18.22 -2.03 -38.16
CA ARG A 124 -19.35 -2.57 -38.93
C ARG A 124 -18.91 -2.69 -40.39
N MET A 125 -18.82 -3.93 -40.86
CA MET A 125 -18.75 -4.25 -42.29
C MET A 125 -20.14 -4.16 -42.93
#